data_AF-A0A3S1P0B1-F1
#
_entry.id   AF-A0A3S1P0B1-F1
#
_cell.length_a   1.000
_cell.length_b   1.000
_cell.length_c   1.000
_cell.angle_alpha   90.00
_cell.angle_beta   90.00
_cell.angle_gamma   90.00
#
_symmetry.space_group_name_H-M   'P 1'
#
loop_
_entity.id
_entity.type
_entity.pdbx_description
1 polymer ?
#
loop_
_entity_poly.entity_id
_entity_poly.type
_entity_poly.pdbx_seq_one_letter_code
_entity_poly.pdbx_strand_id
1 'polypeptide(L)'
;MKGLTFTLVAEPPERLDLSPLTPERLAGIETRDVETIQIGMSKQGSKVGDIFRVAGSDPTNIVFEGGSTRLDLVAQGMRGGSVRLVGNAGAQAGRAMRGGKLTIEGNAGPYAGSGMRGGRLEITGNAGDHLGAPLVGELAGMNGGVLIVRGKAGAFAADRMRRGLIAVLKGSGDLAGSRMIAGTLVVAGGTGEMPGYLMRRGSILLDRAPARMSPSFVECGAPESVFAAIIDRHLIAEGILKRPLLGSAPRKYGGDNAVLGMGEVLFSR
;
A
#
# COMPACT_ATOMS: atom_id res chain seq x y z
N MET A 1 -10.81 -12.30 -23.92
CA MET A 1 -11.59 -13.20 -23.05
C MET A 1 -12.18 -12.37 -21.91
N LYS A 2 -13.28 -12.80 -21.27
CA LYS A 2 -13.79 -12.11 -20.08
C LYS A 2 -12.89 -12.43 -18.88
N GLY A 3 -12.64 -11.44 -18.03
CA GLY A 3 -11.84 -11.60 -16.80
C GLY A 3 -12.40 -12.70 -15.90
N LEU A 4 -11.52 -13.45 -15.23
CA LEU A 4 -11.92 -14.44 -14.23
C LEU A 4 -12.52 -13.72 -13.01
N THR A 5 -13.81 -13.92 -12.80
CA THR A 5 -14.62 -13.17 -11.84
C THR A 5 -15.07 -14.07 -10.71
N PHE A 6 -14.86 -13.62 -9.47
CA PHE A 6 -15.29 -14.24 -8.23
C PHE A 6 -16.35 -13.33 -7.59
N THR A 7 -17.62 -13.71 -7.69
CA THR A 7 -18.72 -12.94 -7.09
C THR A 7 -19.04 -13.49 -5.71
N LEU A 8 -18.85 -12.69 -4.67
CA LEU A 8 -19.10 -13.06 -3.28
C LEU A 8 -20.59 -13.33 -3.07
N VAL A 9 -20.93 -14.52 -2.57
CA VAL A 9 -22.34 -14.94 -2.40
C VAL A 9 -22.93 -14.42 -1.09
N ALA A 10 -22.14 -14.44 -0.01
CA ALA A 10 -22.51 -13.96 1.32
C ALA A 10 -21.25 -13.60 2.12
N GLU A 11 -21.42 -12.98 3.29
CA GLU A 11 -20.29 -12.70 4.20
C GLU A 11 -19.57 -14.01 4.57
N PRO A 12 -18.24 -14.11 4.39
CA PRO A 12 -17.50 -15.32 4.71
C PRO A 12 -17.68 -15.72 6.18
N PRO A 13 -17.94 -17.00 6.50
CA PRO A 13 -18.12 -17.46 7.89
C PRO A 13 -16.82 -17.40 8.71
N GLU A 14 -15.67 -17.30 8.03
CA GLU A 14 -14.32 -17.30 8.59
C GLU A 14 -13.40 -16.32 7.85
N ARG A 15 -12.15 -16.13 8.31
CA ARG A 15 -11.11 -15.45 7.53
C ARG A 15 -10.63 -16.34 6.39
N LEU A 16 -10.41 -15.73 5.23
CA LEU A 16 -10.02 -16.41 4.00
C LEU A 16 -8.62 -15.99 3.57
N ASP A 17 -7.79 -16.96 3.21
CA ASP A 17 -6.51 -16.77 2.53
C ASP A 17 -6.75 -16.74 1.01
N LEU A 18 -6.69 -15.55 0.41
CA LEU A 18 -6.80 -15.39 -1.05
C LEU A 18 -5.44 -15.43 -1.76
N SER A 19 -4.35 -15.78 -1.09
CA SER A 19 -3.03 -15.96 -1.72
C SER A 19 -3.02 -17.02 -2.83
N PRO A 20 -3.87 -18.07 -2.85
CA PRO A 20 -3.95 -18.98 -4.00
C PRO A 20 -4.54 -18.34 -5.27
N LEU A 21 -5.28 -17.24 -5.14
CA LEU A 21 -6.08 -16.66 -6.22
C LEU A 21 -5.33 -15.52 -6.93
N THR A 22 -4.16 -15.84 -7.48
CA THR A 22 -3.37 -14.89 -8.30
C THR A 22 -3.27 -15.35 -9.75
N PRO A 23 -2.99 -14.44 -10.70
CA PRO A 23 -2.86 -14.79 -12.10
C PRO A 23 -1.92 -15.95 -12.39
N GLU A 24 -0.78 -16.00 -11.70
CA GLU A 24 0.24 -17.04 -11.91
C GLU A 24 -0.20 -18.40 -11.37
N ARG A 25 -0.98 -18.40 -10.28
CA ARG A 25 -1.44 -19.65 -9.65
C ARG A 25 -2.68 -20.23 -10.33
N LEU A 26 -3.49 -19.38 -10.97
CA LEU A 26 -4.69 -19.79 -11.68
C LEU A 26 -4.43 -20.05 -13.19
N ALA A 27 -3.24 -19.76 -13.68
CA ALA A 27 -2.87 -20.00 -15.07
C ALA A 27 -3.01 -21.49 -15.44
N GLY A 28 -3.83 -21.79 -16.45
CA GLY A 28 -4.05 -23.15 -16.93
C GLY A 28 -4.95 -24.03 -16.04
N ILE A 29 -5.56 -23.46 -14.99
CA ILE A 29 -6.54 -24.17 -14.16
C ILE A 29 -7.94 -23.94 -14.73
N GLU A 30 -8.70 -25.01 -14.92
CA GLU A 30 -10.09 -24.94 -15.35
C GLU A 30 -11.00 -24.41 -14.24
N THR A 31 -12.07 -23.72 -14.62
CA THR A 31 -13.00 -23.05 -13.66
C THR A 31 -13.51 -24.02 -12.57
N ARG A 32 -13.87 -25.26 -12.96
CA ARG A 32 -14.32 -26.30 -12.02
C ARG A 32 -13.26 -26.64 -10.97
N ASP A 33 -11.99 -26.60 -11.33
CA ASP A 33 -10.89 -26.95 -10.45
C ASP A 33 -10.55 -25.74 -9.55
N VAL A 34 -10.71 -24.52 -10.06
CA VAL A 34 -10.63 -23.27 -9.26
C VAL A 34 -11.64 -23.29 -8.10
N GLU A 35 -12.87 -23.74 -8.32
CA GLU A 35 -13.91 -23.82 -7.29
C GLU A 35 -13.53 -24.76 -6.12
N THR A 36 -12.62 -25.70 -6.34
CA THR A 36 -12.18 -26.65 -5.31
C THR A 36 -11.05 -26.15 -4.42
N ILE A 37 -10.41 -25.03 -4.79
CA ILE A 37 -9.28 -24.46 -4.05
C ILE A 37 -9.71 -24.10 -2.63
N GLN A 38 -8.96 -24.59 -1.65
CA GLN A 38 -9.15 -24.27 -0.23
C GLN A 38 -8.64 -22.86 0.06
N ILE A 39 -9.50 -22.05 0.68
CA ILE A 39 -9.19 -20.67 1.06
C ILE A 39 -9.55 -20.37 2.51
N GLY A 40 -10.34 -21.22 3.20
CA GLY A 40 -10.62 -21.05 4.62
C GLY A 40 -9.41 -21.30 5.51
N MET A 41 -9.26 -20.51 6.57
CA MET A 41 -8.18 -20.64 7.55
C MET A 41 -8.52 -21.56 8.73
N SER A 42 -9.76 -22.03 8.84
CA SER A 42 -10.18 -23.01 9.85
C SER A 42 -9.76 -24.43 9.48
N LYS A 43 -9.95 -25.36 10.43
CA LYS A 43 -9.63 -26.79 10.25
C LYS A 43 -10.44 -27.45 9.13
N GLN A 44 -11.69 -27.01 8.92
CA GLN A 44 -12.58 -27.56 7.89
C GLN A 44 -12.47 -26.82 6.56
N GLY A 45 -12.04 -25.54 6.57
CA GLY A 45 -11.61 -24.77 5.40
C GLY A 45 -12.65 -24.63 4.28
N SER A 46 -13.25 -23.45 4.16
CA SER A 46 -14.09 -23.11 3.01
C SER A 46 -13.31 -23.21 1.68
N LYS A 47 -13.96 -23.69 0.63
CA LYS A 47 -13.47 -23.66 -0.75
C LYS A 47 -13.90 -22.38 -1.46
N VAL A 48 -13.28 -22.11 -2.60
CA VAL A 48 -13.71 -21.03 -3.50
C VAL A 48 -15.20 -21.14 -3.84
N GLY A 49 -15.67 -22.32 -4.27
CA GLY A 49 -17.07 -22.52 -4.69
C GLY A 49 -18.09 -22.37 -3.55
N ASP A 50 -17.65 -22.51 -2.28
CA ASP A 50 -18.52 -22.30 -1.11
C ASP A 50 -18.77 -20.80 -0.85
N ILE A 51 -17.84 -19.94 -1.29
CA ILE A 51 -17.81 -18.50 -0.97
C ILE A 51 -18.17 -17.64 -2.19
N PHE A 52 -17.70 -18.05 -3.37
CA PHE A 52 -17.76 -17.27 -4.60
C PHE A 52 -18.46 -18.07 -5.70
N ARG A 53 -19.32 -17.38 -6.45
CA ARG A 53 -19.69 -17.81 -7.80
C ARG A 53 -18.56 -17.45 -8.76
N VAL A 54 -18.04 -18.41 -9.49
CA VAL A 54 -16.92 -18.20 -10.42
C VAL A 54 -17.43 -18.10 -11.86
N ALA A 55 -16.95 -17.13 -12.62
CA ALA A 55 -17.28 -16.96 -14.04
C ALA A 55 -16.10 -16.39 -14.83
N GLY A 56 -16.10 -16.59 -16.15
CA GLY A 56 -14.97 -16.17 -16.99
C GLY A 56 -13.78 -17.11 -16.89
N SER A 57 -12.72 -16.82 -17.64
CA SER A 57 -11.62 -17.78 -17.84
C SER A 57 -10.26 -17.12 -18.06
N ASP A 58 -10.16 -15.79 -17.96
CA ASP A 58 -8.89 -15.09 -18.13
C ASP A 58 -8.23 -14.86 -16.77
N PRO A 59 -7.23 -15.69 -16.38
CA PRO A 59 -6.55 -15.54 -15.10
C PRO A 59 -5.64 -14.31 -15.07
N THR A 60 -5.33 -13.69 -16.21
CA THR A 60 -4.49 -12.47 -16.24
C THR A 60 -5.25 -11.22 -15.78
N ASN A 61 -6.59 -11.29 -15.76
CA ASN A 61 -7.47 -10.22 -15.30
C ASN A 61 -8.53 -10.79 -14.34
N ILE A 62 -8.23 -10.73 -13.04
CA ILE A 62 -9.10 -11.24 -11.98
C ILE A 62 -9.96 -10.11 -11.41
N VAL A 63 -11.24 -10.39 -11.21
CA VAL A 63 -12.18 -9.47 -10.56
C VAL A 63 -12.85 -10.17 -9.38
N PHE A 64 -12.79 -9.57 -8.20
CA PHE A 64 -13.62 -9.95 -7.06
C PHE A 64 -14.78 -8.97 -6.96
N GLU A 65 -15.99 -9.46 -7.14
CA GLU A 65 -17.22 -8.67 -6.99
C GLU A 65 -17.79 -8.90 -5.59
N GLY A 66 -17.71 -7.87 -4.74
CA GLY A 66 -17.98 -7.99 -3.32
C GLY A 66 -16.70 -8.17 -2.52
N GLY A 67 -16.62 -7.51 -1.37
CA GLY A 67 -15.46 -7.56 -0.49
C GLY A 67 -15.87 -7.66 0.98
N SER A 68 -14.96 -8.16 1.80
CA SER A 68 -15.13 -8.30 3.24
C SER A 68 -13.78 -8.03 3.94
N THR A 69 -13.84 -7.60 5.19
CA THR A 69 -12.65 -7.46 6.05
C THR A 69 -12.01 -8.80 6.41
N ARG A 70 -12.64 -9.92 6.03
CA ARG A 70 -12.17 -11.30 6.16
C ARG A 70 -11.40 -11.81 4.95
N LEU A 71 -11.30 -11.03 3.87
CA LEU A 71 -10.56 -11.41 2.65
C LEU A 71 -9.08 -11.04 2.78
N ASP A 72 -8.29 -11.88 3.43
CA ASP A 72 -6.88 -11.62 3.67
C ASP A 72 -6.03 -12.02 2.45
N LEU A 73 -4.83 -11.45 2.34
CA LEU A 73 -3.79 -11.87 1.39
C LEU A 73 -4.18 -11.73 -0.10
N VAL A 74 -5.17 -10.88 -0.42
CA VAL A 74 -5.57 -10.55 -1.80
C VAL A 74 -4.35 -10.20 -2.63
N ALA A 75 -4.15 -10.89 -3.76
CA ALA A 75 -3.01 -10.72 -4.67
C ALA A 75 -1.61 -10.85 -4.03
N GLN A 76 -1.48 -11.62 -2.93
CA GLN A 76 -0.18 -11.86 -2.31
C GLN A 76 0.80 -12.47 -3.31
N GLY A 77 1.98 -11.87 -3.45
CA GLY A 77 3.06 -12.41 -4.27
C GLY A 77 2.86 -12.30 -5.78
N MET A 78 1.78 -11.62 -6.24
CA MET A 78 1.48 -11.42 -7.66
C MET A 78 2.67 -10.78 -8.40
N ARG A 79 2.96 -11.29 -9.60
CA ARG A 79 4.11 -10.90 -10.43
C ARG A 79 3.68 -10.18 -11.71
N GLY A 80 2.47 -10.39 -12.19
CA GLY A 80 1.89 -9.76 -13.38
C GLY A 80 0.37 -9.80 -13.38
N GLY A 81 -0.25 -9.32 -14.46
CA GLY A 81 -1.72 -9.26 -14.59
C GLY A 81 -2.37 -8.14 -13.77
N SER A 82 -3.69 -8.19 -13.68
CA SER A 82 -4.52 -7.26 -12.91
C SER A 82 -5.48 -7.99 -11.99
N VAL A 83 -5.60 -7.50 -10.76
CA VAL A 83 -6.61 -7.91 -9.79
C VAL A 83 -7.42 -6.67 -9.41
N ARG A 84 -8.74 -6.73 -9.52
CA ARG A 84 -9.66 -5.69 -9.07
C ARG A 84 -10.59 -6.25 -8.01
N LEU A 85 -10.64 -5.65 -6.83
CA LEU A 85 -11.56 -6.01 -5.75
C LEU A 85 -12.59 -4.90 -5.58
N VAL A 86 -13.85 -5.21 -5.87
CA VAL A 86 -14.99 -4.31 -5.70
C VAL A 86 -15.51 -4.47 -4.26
N GLY A 87 -14.86 -3.80 -3.33
CA GLY A 87 -15.22 -3.83 -1.91
C GLY A 87 -14.00 -3.74 -0.99
N ASN A 88 -14.18 -4.14 0.26
CA ASN A 88 -13.12 -4.13 1.26
C ASN A 88 -12.22 -5.36 1.14
N ALA A 89 -10.92 -5.18 1.39
CA ALA A 89 -9.96 -6.24 1.65
C ALA A 89 -9.67 -6.36 3.15
N GLY A 90 -9.31 -7.56 3.58
CA GLY A 90 -8.73 -7.82 4.89
C GLY A 90 -7.26 -7.42 4.99
N ALA A 91 -6.53 -8.12 5.85
CA ALA A 91 -5.12 -7.88 6.13
C ALA A 91 -4.22 -8.27 4.96
N GLN A 92 -3.08 -7.59 4.84
CA GLN A 92 -1.97 -7.99 3.96
C GLN A 92 -2.30 -8.04 2.47
N ALA A 93 -3.29 -7.26 2.01
CA ALA A 93 -3.57 -7.12 0.59
C ALA A 93 -2.34 -6.62 -0.18
N GLY A 94 -2.01 -7.25 -1.30
CA GLY A 94 -0.83 -6.93 -2.12
C GLY A 94 0.51 -7.25 -1.45
N ARG A 95 0.52 -8.03 -0.37
CA ARG A 95 1.76 -8.41 0.32
C ARG A 95 2.73 -9.10 -0.64
N ALA A 96 3.99 -8.70 -0.62
CA ALA A 96 5.06 -9.26 -1.44
C ALA A 96 4.82 -9.22 -2.97
N MET A 97 3.90 -8.36 -3.45
CA MET A 97 3.71 -8.11 -4.88
C MET A 97 5.04 -7.73 -5.55
N ARG A 98 5.32 -8.32 -6.71
CA ARG A 98 6.52 -8.07 -7.52
C ARG A 98 6.22 -7.34 -8.82
N GLY A 99 4.97 -7.38 -9.28
CA GLY A 99 4.51 -6.73 -10.49
C GLY A 99 2.99 -6.80 -10.62
N GLY A 100 2.46 -6.36 -11.77
CA GLY A 100 1.02 -6.28 -12.01
C GLY A 100 0.35 -5.09 -11.32
N LYS A 101 -0.99 -5.08 -11.38
CA LYS A 101 -1.84 -4.02 -10.81
C LYS A 101 -2.91 -4.61 -9.89
N LEU A 102 -2.94 -4.18 -8.64
CA LEU A 102 -4.04 -4.46 -7.70
C LEU A 102 -4.82 -3.16 -7.46
N THR A 103 -6.13 -3.18 -7.68
CA THR A 103 -7.04 -2.08 -7.35
C THR A 103 -8.09 -2.57 -6.35
N ILE A 104 -8.22 -1.87 -5.23
CA ILE A 104 -9.21 -2.13 -4.18
C ILE A 104 -10.17 -0.94 -4.14
N GLU A 105 -11.43 -1.16 -4.49
CA GLU A 105 -12.48 -0.13 -4.57
C GLU A 105 -13.18 0.12 -3.21
N GLY A 106 -12.53 -0.27 -2.12
CA GLY A 106 -12.96 -0.05 -0.75
C GLY A 106 -11.78 0.18 0.18
N ASN A 107 -11.90 -0.25 1.43
CA ASN A 107 -10.83 -0.17 2.42
C ASN A 107 -9.94 -1.41 2.37
N ALA A 108 -8.69 -1.26 2.81
CA ALA A 108 -7.78 -2.39 3.05
C ALA A 108 -7.41 -2.46 4.54
N GLY A 109 -7.29 -3.67 5.06
CA GLY A 109 -6.85 -3.91 6.44
C GLY A 109 -5.37 -3.57 6.69
N PRO A 110 -4.84 -3.96 7.85
CA PRO A 110 -3.46 -3.67 8.23
C PRO A 110 -2.46 -4.39 7.31
N TYR A 111 -1.25 -3.87 7.25
CA TYR A 111 -0.14 -4.45 6.47
C TYR A 111 -0.36 -4.54 4.96
N ALA A 112 -1.32 -3.79 4.39
CA ALA A 112 -1.47 -3.71 2.95
C ALA A 112 -0.16 -3.25 2.28
N GLY A 113 0.28 -3.96 1.23
CA GLY A 113 1.55 -3.72 0.54
C GLY A 113 2.82 -4.10 1.31
N SER A 114 2.70 -4.81 2.44
CA SER A 114 3.85 -5.30 3.20
C SER A 114 4.81 -6.09 2.29
N GLY A 115 6.11 -5.79 2.36
CA GLY A 115 7.13 -6.50 1.57
C GLY A 115 7.01 -6.35 0.03
N MET A 116 6.16 -5.46 -0.48
CA MET A 116 6.00 -5.20 -1.92
C MET A 116 7.34 -4.81 -2.55
N ARG A 117 7.67 -5.38 -3.71
CA ARG A 117 8.93 -5.17 -4.44
C ARG A 117 8.74 -4.53 -5.81
N GLY A 118 7.50 -4.50 -6.32
CA GLY A 118 7.15 -3.93 -7.61
C GLY A 118 5.64 -4.00 -7.87
N GLY A 119 5.22 -3.46 -9.01
CA GLY A 119 3.80 -3.34 -9.36
C GLY A 119 3.15 -2.06 -8.85
N ARG A 120 1.83 -1.96 -9.05
CA ARG A 120 1.00 -0.85 -8.59
C ARG A 120 -0.16 -1.37 -7.72
N LEU A 121 -0.24 -0.89 -6.49
CA LEU A 121 -1.35 -1.12 -5.58
C LEU A 121 -2.11 0.18 -5.37
N GLU A 122 -3.40 0.21 -5.67
CA GLU A 122 -4.26 1.37 -5.47
C GLU A 122 -5.48 1.02 -4.61
N ILE A 123 -5.67 1.74 -3.51
CA ILE A 123 -6.78 1.60 -2.55
C ILE A 123 -7.60 2.89 -2.63
N THR A 124 -8.86 2.81 -3.04
CA THR A 124 -9.73 4.00 -3.18
C THR A 124 -10.27 4.49 -1.83
N GLY A 125 -10.40 3.59 -0.84
CA GLY A 125 -10.78 3.91 0.52
C GLY A 125 -9.59 4.15 1.43
N ASN A 126 -9.71 3.72 2.68
CA ASN A 126 -8.69 3.83 3.72
C ASN A 126 -7.84 2.56 3.81
N ALA A 127 -6.61 2.70 4.30
CA ALA A 127 -5.76 1.60 4.72
C ALA A 127 -5.65 1.57 6.26
N GLY A 128 -5.54 0.36 6.82
CA GLY A 128 -5.26 0.17 8.25
C GLY A 128 -3.84 0.56 8.65
N ASP A 129 -3.46 0.17 9.86
CA ASP A 129 -2.11 0.37 10.38
C ASP A 129 -1.06 -0.40 9.57
N HIS A 130 0.19 0.01 9.71
CA HIS A 130 1.34 -0.70 9.15
C HIS A 130 1.30 -0.80 7.61
N LEU A 131 0.71 0.19 6.93
CA LEU A 131 0.69 0.26 5.47
C LEU A 131 2.12 0.18 4.90
N GLY A 132 2.42 -0.82 4.08
CA GLY A 132 3.75 -1.03 3.52
C GLY A 132 4.84 -1.37 4.54
N ALA A 133 4.49 -1.68 5.79
CA ALA A 133 5.44 -2.02 6.85
C ALA A 133 5.86 -3.51 6.82
N PRO A 134 6.98 -3.89 7.45
CA PRO A 134 7.35 -5.30 7.63
C PRO A 134 6.40 -6.02 8.59
N LEU A 135 6.35 -7.35 8.49
CA LEU A 135 5.83 -8.17 9.58
C LEU A 135 6.86 -8.31 10.71
N VAL A 136 6.41 -8.85 11.84
CA VAL A 136 7.28 -9.16 12.98
C VAL A 136 8.44 -10.06 12.54
N GLY A 137 9.65 -9.65 12.89
CA GLY A 137 10.89 -10.36 12.53
C GLY A 137 11.47 -9.99 11.15
N GLU A 138 10.73 -9.27 10.30
CA GLU A 138 11.24 -8.85 8.99
C GLU A 138 12.09 -7.57 9.07
N LEU A 139 13.11 -7.48 8.21
CA LEU A 139 14.09 -6.40 8.25
C LEU A 139 13.71 -5.15 7.44
N ALA A 140 12.72 -5.26 6.56
CA ALA A 140 12.26 -4.18 5.68
C ALA A 140 10.80 -4.38 5.30
N GLY A 141 10.07 -3.27 5.20
CA GLY A 141 8.71 -3.24 4.65
C GLY A 141 8.73 -3.23 3.12
N MET A 142 8.04 -2.28 2.53
CA MET A 142 8.03 -2.06 1.08
C MET A 142 9.44 -1.79 0.54
N ASN A 143 9.82 -2.50 -0.52
CA ASN A 143 11.13 -2.51 -1.17
C ASN A 143 11.01 -2.35 -2.69
N GLY A 144 9.98 -1.63 -3.15
CA GLY A 144 9.76 -1.25 -4.54
C GLY A 144 8.28 -1.20 -4.93
N GLY A 145 7.98 -0.62 -6.09
CA GLY A 145 6.62 -0.42 -6.59
C GLY A 145 6.00 0.92 -6.19
N VAL A 146 4.72 1.08 -6.53
CA VAL A 146 3.90 2.27 -6.21
C VAL A 146 2.66 1.82 -5.45
N LEU A 147 2.45 2.40 -4.27
CA LEU A 147 1.29 2.14 -3.43
C LEU A 147 0.54 3.46 -3.19
N ILE A 148 -0.74 3.49 -3.54
CA ILE A 148 -1.57 4.68 -3.46
C ILE A 148 -2.79 4.39 -2.59
N VAL A 149 -3.05 5.25 -1.61
CA VAL A 149 -4.26 5.25 -0.78
C VAL A 149 -4.97 6.58 -0.99
N ARG A 150 -6.14 6.55 -1.61
CA ARG A 150 -6.94 7.76 -1.87
C ARG A 150 -7.65 8.28 -0.61
N GLY A 151 -7.76 7.46 0.43
CA GLY A 151 -8.24 7.81 1.76
C GLY A 151 -7.11 8.06 2.77
N LYS A 152 -7.36 7.64 4.00
CA LYS A 152 -6.43 7.74 5.15
C LYS A 152 -5.63 6.45 5.31
N ALA A 153 -4.46 6.55 5.93
CA ALA A 153 -3.71 5.42 6.46
C ALA A 153 -3.65 5.47 8.00
N GLY A 154 -3.55 4.31 8.63
CA GLY A 154 -3.38 4.19 10.08
C GLY A 154 -1.99 4.61 10.57
N ALA A 155 -1.64 4.17 11.77
CA ALA A 155 -0.32 4.39 12.35
C ALA A 155 0.76 3.55 11.64
N PHE A 156 2.02 3.97 11.74
CA PHE A 156 3.18 3.24 11.19
C PHE A 156 3.14 3.01 9.68
N ALA A 157 2.45 3.88 8.92
CA ALA A 157 2.50 3.85 7.47
C ALA A 157 3.97 4.01 7.01
N ALA A 158 4.41 3.21 6.05
CA ALA A 158 5.78 3.17 5.53
C ALA A 158 6.87 2.82 6.57
N ASP A 159 6.52 2.17 7.69
CA ASP A 159 7.53 1.76 8.67
C ASP A 159 8.59 0.83 8.02
N ARG A 160 9.87 1.14 8.25
CA ARG A 160 11.02 0.43 7.64
C ARG A 160 10.93 0.27 6.11
N MET A 161 10.24 1.18 5.42
CA MET A 161 10.24 1.23 3.96
C MET A 161 11.68 1.39 3.45
N ARG A 162 12.03 0.63 2.40
CA ARG A 162 13.38 0.58 1.84
C ARG A 162 13.47 1.16 0.44
N ARG A 163 12.42 1.00 -0.39
CA ARG A 163 12.33 1.54 -1.76
C ARG A 163 10.87 1.66 -2.18
N GLY A 164 10.63 2.40 -3.27
CA GLY A 164 9.31 2.61 -3.85
C GLY A 164 8.72 3.96 -3.46
N LEU A 165 7.43 4.13 -3.81
CA LEU A 165 6.64 5.31 -3.50
C LEU A 165 5.33 4.88 -2.81
N ILE A 166 5.07 5.44 -1.63
CA ILE A 166 3.77 5.34 -0.95
C ILE A 166 3.13 6.72 -0.96
N ALA A 167 1.87 6.84 -1.41
CA ALA A 167 1.11 8.09 -1.37
C ALA A 167 -0.22 7.91 -0.64
N VAL A 168 -0.47 8.71 0.39
CA VAL A 168 -1.70 8.72 1.21
C VAL A 168 -2.36 10.09 1.11
N LEU A 169 -3.58 10.16 0.61
CA LEU A 169 -4.14 11.44 0.13
C LEU A 169 -5.07 12.18 1.10
N LYS A 170 -5.46 11.56 2.23
CA LYS A 170 -6.32 12.21 3.25
C LYS A 170 -5.77 12.13 4.67
N GLY A 171 -4.49 11.81 4.80
CA GLY A 171 -3.73 11.86 6.05
C GLY A 171 -3.29 10.49 6.54
N SER A 172 -2.31 10.49 7.42
CA SER A 172 -1.73 9.29 8.05
C SER A 172 -1.78 9.42 9.57
N GLY A 173 -1.88 8.29 10.27
CA GLY A 173 -1.72 8.24 11.72
C GLY A 173 -0.29 8.52 12.19
N ASP A 174 -0.03 8.23 13.46
CA ASP A 174 1.27 8.45 14.11
C ASP A 174 2.39 7.63 13.45
N LEU A 175 3.62 8.13 13.60
CA LEU A 175 4.84 7.42 13.24
C LEU A 175 4.91 7.04 11.75
N ALA A 176 4.32 7.86 10.89
CA ALA A 176 4.44 7.71 9.45
C ALA A 176 5.92 7.81 9.02
N GLY A 177 6.42 6.83 8.26
CA GLY A 177 7.83 6.74 7.87
C GLY A 177 8.77 6.38 9.03
N SER A 178 8.28 5.80 10.12
CA SER A 178 9.15 5.39 11.22
C SER A 178 10.20 4.38 10.75
N ARG A 179 11.42 4.49 11.26
CA ARG A 179 12.53 3.58 10.96
C ARG A 179 12.81 3.40 9.46
N MET A 180 12.35 4.35 8.62
CA MET A 180 12.45 4.28 7.17
C MET A 180 13.92 4.16 6.74
N ILE A 181 14.19 3.19 5.87
CA ILE A 181 15.55 2.85 5.40
C ILE A 181 15.91 3.68 4.16
N ALA A 182 14.94 3.89 3.26
CA ALA A 182 14.96 4.75 2.07
C ALA A 182 13.59 4.69 1.35
N GLY A 183 13.41 5.46 0.28
CA GLY A 183 12.17 5.53 -0.51
C GLY A 183 11.50 6.90 -0.40
N THR A 184 10.26 6.99 -0.89
CA THR A 184 9.47 8.22 -0.83
C THR A 184 8.09 7.95 -0.23
N LEU A 185 7.75 8.67 0.83
CA LEU A 185 6.42 8.70 1.42
C LEU A 185 5.78 10.07 1.14
N VAL A 186 4.58 10.08 0.58
CA VAL A 186 3.80 11.28 0.30
C VAL A 186 2.53 11.25 1.15
N VAL A 187 2.27 12.31 1.92
CA VAL A 187 1.06 12.44 2.71
C VAL A 187 0.40 13.79 2.46
N ALA A 188 -0.81 13.77 1.90
CA ALA A 188 -1.70 14.92 1.88
C ALA A 188 -2.78 14.74 2.97
N GLY A 189 -3.19 15.82 3.62
CA GLY A 189 -4.15 15.78 4.73
C GLY A 189 -3.52 15.70 6.13
N GLY A 190 -2.21 15.91 6.25
CA GLY A 190 -1.48 15.89 7.52
C GLY A 190 -1.12 14.50 8.06
N THR A 191 -0.19 14.47 9.00
CA THR A 191 0.24 13.27 9.72
C THR A 191 -0.09 13.39 11.19
N GLY A 192 -0.16 12.24 11.88
CA GLY A 192 -0.06 12.18 13.33
C GLY A 192 1.34 12.54 13.85
N GLU A 193 1.62 12.07 15.04
CA GLU A 193 2.82 12.39 15.82
C GLU A 193 4.09 11.77 15.25
N MET A 194 5.19 12.51 15.31
CA MET A 194 6.56 12.05 15.03
C MET A 194 6.75 11.35 13.66
N PRO A 195 6.35 11.96 12.54
CA PRO A 195 6.70 11.41 11.23
C PRO A 195 8.23 11.34 11.06
N GLY A 196 8.70 10.24 10.47
CA GLY A 196 10.12 10.00 10.23
C GLY A 196 10.93 9.59 11.47
N TYR A 197 10.29 9.26 12.61
CA TYR A 197 11.01 8.85 13.82
C TYR A 197 11.97 7.68 13.54
N LEU A 198 13.25 7.86 13.84
CA LEU A 198 14.35 6.94 13.56
C LEU A 198 14.57 6.62 12.07
N MET A 199 14.15 7.48 11.14
CA MET A 199 14.44 7.31 9.70
C MET A 199 15.93 7.49 9.41
N ARG A 200 16.47 6.59 8.57
CA ARG A 200 17.88 6.59 8.16
C ARG A 200 18.13 7.43 6.91
N ARG A 201 17.28 7.25 5.89
CA ARG A 201 17.29 7.95 4.58
C ARG A 201 15.86 7.99 4.03
N GLY A 202 15.70 8.63 2.88
CA GLY A 202 14.43 8.73 2.16
C GLY A 202 13.79 10.10 2.38
N SER A 203 12.72 10.35 1.64
CA SER A 203 12.05 11.65 1.64
C SER A 203 10.58 11.46 2.06
N ILE A 204 10.17 12.17 3.10
CA ILE A 204 8.77 12.27 3.53
C ILE A 204 8.25 13.64 3.06
N LEU A 205 7.23 13.63 2.21
CA LEU A 205 6.68 14.82 1.56
C LEU A 205 5.27 15.07 2.10
N LEU A 206 5.04 16.23 2.69
CA LEU A 206 3.78 16.59 3.34
C LEU A 206 3.15 17.82 2.69
N ASP A 207 1.83 17.90 2.71
CA ASP A 207 1.08 19.09 2.25
C ASP A 207 1.02 20.22 3.28
N ARG A 208 1.58 20.02 4.48
CA ARG A 208 1.60 20.97 5.59
C ARG A 208 2.65 20.57 6.63
N ALA A 209 2.98 21.48 7.54
CA ALA A 209 3.85 21.18 8.67
C ALA A 209 3.24 20.07 9.56
N PRO A 210 4.05 19.11 10.05
CA PRO A 210 3.57 18.11 11.00
C PRO A 210 3.34 18.74 12.38
N ALA A 211 2.34 18.25 13.12
CA ALA A 211 1.97 18.79 14.43
C ALA A 211 3.12 18.65 15.45
N ARG A 212 3.80 17.51 15.44
CA ARG A 212 4.96 17.25 16.30
C ARG A 212 6.00 16.44 15.55
N MET A 213 7.17 17.03 15.37
CA MET A 213 8.34 16.36 14.80
C MET A 213 9.26 15.88 15.94
N SER A 214 10.08 14.85 15.68
CA SER A 214 11.14 14.48 16.63
C SER A 214 12.13 15.65 16.80
N PRO A 215 12.59 15.95 18.03
CA PRO A 215 13.55 17.03 18.28
C PRO A 215 14.93 16.80 17.65
N SER A 216 15.17 15.61 17.11
CA SER A 216 16.40 15.23 16.39
C SER A 216 16.38 15.59 14.90
N PHE A 217 15.29 16.19 14.38
CA PHE A 217 15.28 16.84 13.07
C PHE A 217 15.73 18.29 13.17
N VAL A 218 16.49 18.74 12.18
CA VAL A 218 17.02 20.10 12.11
C VAL A 218 16.44 20.83 10.90
N GLU A 219 15.94 22.04 11.12
CA GLU A 219 15.44 22.88 10.03
C GLU A 219 16.60 23.29 9.11
N CYS A 220 16.40 23.09 7.81
CA CYS A 220 17.36 23.42 6.74
C CYS A 220 16.89 24.62 5.91
N GLY A 221 15.86 25.35 6.36
CA GLY A 221 15.23 26.45 5.64
C GLY A 221 14.32 25.97 4.51
N ALA A 222 14.15 26.81 3.49
CA ALA A 222 13.29 26.53 2.35
C ALA A 222 14.00 26.84 1.03
N PRO A 223 15.04 26.05 0.66
CA PRO A 223 15.80 26.24 -0.56
C PRO A 223 14.97 25.85 -1.78
N GLU A 224 15.29 26.43 -2.94
CA GLU A 224 14.78 25.92 -4.21
C GLU A 224 15.21 24.47 -4.41
N SER A 225 14.28 23.62 -4.83
CA SER A 225 14.50 22.19 -4.92
C SER A 225 14.03 21.65 -6.27
N VAL A 226 14.99 21.29 -7.12
CA VAL A 226 14.73 20.57 -8.38
C VAL A 226 14.03 19.24 -8.11
N PHE A 227 14.39 18.56 -7.01
CA PHE A 227 13.73 17.34 -6.58
C PHE A 227 12.23 17.56 -6.32
N ALA A 228 11.86 18.66 -5.65
CA ALA A 228 10.45 18.99 -5.39
C ALA A 228 9.67 19.21 -6.70
N ALA A 229 10.25 19.91 -7.67
CA ALA A 229 9.62 20.11 -8.97
C ALA A 229 9.43 18.79 -9.75
N ILE A 230 10.43 17.90 -9.73
CA ILE A 230 10.37 16.59 -10.41
C ILE A 230 9.31 15.71 -9.76
N ILE A 231 9.27 15.62 -8.42
CA ILE A 231 8.32 14.73 -7.74
C ILE A 231 6.88 15.22 -7.89
N ASP A 232 6.64 16.53 -7.83
CA ASP A 232 5.30 17.10 -8.07
C ASP A 232 4.81 16.78 -9.49
N ARG A 233 5.68 16.95 -10.51
CA ARG A 233 5.35 16.57 -11.89
C ARG A 233 5.09 15.07 -12.02
N HIS A 234 5.88 14.22 -11.38
CA HIS A 234 5.68 12.78 -11.39
C HIS A 234 4.35 12.38 -10.76
N LEU A 235 4.01 12.93 -9.58
CA LEU A 235 2.75 12.64 -8.88
C LEU A 235 1.52 13.06 -9.70
N ILE A 236 1.61 14.16 -10.45
CA ILE A 236 0.54 14.60 -11.35
C ILE A 236 0.44 13.70 -12.58
N ALA A 237 1.57 13.41 -13.23
CA ALA A 237 1.59 12.57 -14.42
C ALA A 237 1.06 11.14 -14.15
N GLU A 238 1.32 10.61 -12.96
CA GLU A 238 0.82 9.30 -12.50
C GLU A 238 -0.65 9.33 -12.02
N GLY A 239 -1.31 10.48 -12.09
CA GLY A 239 -2.68 10.67 -11.60
C GLY A 239 -2.82 10.49 -10.09
N ILE A 240 -1.72 10.62 -9.33
CA ILE A 240 -1.72 10.50 -7.86
C ILE A 240 -2.25 11.80 -7.25
N LEU A 241 -1.78 12.95 -7.73
CA LEU A 241 -2.25 14.27 -7.33
C LEU A 241 -2.80 15.05 -8.53
N LYS A 242 -3.63 16.07 -8.26
CA LYS A 242 -4.18 16.98 -9.29
C LYS A 242 -3.40 18.29 -9.41
N ARG A 243 -2.55 18.59 -8.43
CA ARG A 243 -1.77 19.83 -8.31
C ARG A 243 -0.46 19.52 -7.58
N PRO A 244 0.56 20.40 -7.69
CA PRO A 244 1.80 20.27 -6.94
C PRO A 244 1.54 20.17 -5.43
N LEU A 245 2.30 19.32 -4.73
CA LEU A 245 2.26 19.15 -3.29
C LEU A 245 3.19 20.13 -2.59
N LEU A 246 4.43 20.26 -3.06
CA LEU A 246 5.51 20.98 -2.36
C LEU A 246 5.75 22.38 -2.91
N GLY A 247 5.63 22.55 -4.24
CA GLY A 247 6.08 23.77 -4.93
C GLY A 247 7.60 23.83 -5.10
N SER A 248 8.11 25.00 -5.48
CA SER A 248 9.53 25.16 -5.86
C SER A 248 10.49 25.27 -4.68
N ALA A 249 10.04 25.78 -3.53
CA ALA A 249 10.87 26.05 -2.35
C ALA A 249 10.18 25.56 -1.05
N PRO A 250 9.98 24.24 -0.88
CA PRO A 250 9.38 23.68 0.33
C PRO A 250 10.27 23.92 1.55
N ARG A 251 9.65 24.00 2.74
CA ARG A 251 10.39 23.91 4.00
C ARG A 251 11.00 22.52 4.11
N LYS A 252 12.26 22.46 4.54
CA LYS A 252 13.06 21.24 4.63
C LYS A 252 13.57 21.04 6.04
N TYR A 253 13.42 19.82 6.54
CA TYR A 253 14.06 19.34 7.76
C TYR A 253 14.94 18.13 7.41
N GLY A 254 16.17 18.12 7.90
CA GLY A 254 17.10 16.99 7.78
C GLY A 254 17.13 16.17 9.07
N GLY A 255 17.16 14.84 8.96
CA GLY A 255 17.15 13.94 10.10
C GLY A 255 16.85 12.49 9.70
N ASP A 256 16.66 11.55 10.60
CA ASP A 256 16.67 11.70 12.04
C ASP A 256 18.11 11.57 12.58
N ASN A 257 18.59 12.58 13.30
CA ASN A 257 19.96 12.60 13.86
C ASN A 257 20.16 11.67 15.06
N ALA A 258 19.10 11.03 15.57
CA ALA A 258 19.23 9.91 16.51
C ALA A 258 19.78 8.64 15.83
N VAL A 259 19.80 8.62 14.49
CA VAL A 259 20.36 7.51 13.69
C VAL A 259 21.38 8.03 12.67
N LEU A 260 21.07 7.98 11.37
CA LEU A 260 22.02 8.26 10.28
C LEU A 260 21.93 9.70 9.75
N GLY A 261 20.87 10.46 10.07
CA GLY A 261 20.72 11.87 9.70
C GLY A 261 20.60 12.17 8.19
N MET A 262 20.40 11.16 7.34
CA MET A 262 20.35 11.32 5.87
C MET A 262 18.93 11.28 5.28
N GLY A 263 17.91 11.28 6.12
CA GLY A 263 16.52 11.46 5.70
C GLY A 263 16.14 12.94 5.61
N GLU A 264 15.01 13.19 4.97
CA GLU A 264 14.44 14.52 4.89
C GLU A 264 12.92 14.51 5.02
N VAL A 265 12.39 15.54 5.66
CA VAL A 265 10.96 15.88 5.67
C VAL A 265 10.80 17.20 4.93
N LEU A 266 9.97 17.22 3.91
CA LEU A 266 9.67 18.37 3.07
C LEU A 266 8.19 18.69 3.17
N PHE A 267 7.83 19.97 3.30
CA PHE A 267 6.43 20.38 3.26
C PHE A 267 6.25 21.75 2.63
N SER A 268 5.07 21.96 2.04
CA SER A 268 4.73 23.24 1.39
C SER A 268 4.85 24.39 2.39
N ARG A 269 5.24 25.57 1.88
CA ARG A 269 5.26 26.80 2.68
C ARG A 269 3.87 27.13 3.20
#